data_AF-A0A9K3M5E0-F1
#
_entry.id   AF-A0A9K3M5E0-F1
#
_cell.length_a   1.000
_cell.length_b   1.000
_cell.length_c   1.000
_cell.angle_alpha   90.00
_cell.angle_beta   90.00
_cell.angle_gamma   90.00
#
_symmetry.space_group_name_H-M   'P 1'
#
loop_
_entity.id
_entity.type
_entity.pdbx_description
1 polymer ?
#
loop_
_entity_poly.entity_id
_entity_poly.type
_entity_poly.pdbx_seq_one_letter_code
_entity_poly.pdbx_strand_id
1 'polypeptide(L)'
;MAPRQRSLSSRPEDSFESSESLLAQEQQKKAIAAAAPPTLNQTEADVARDQHDYFNLVALACIVFSTSLNYSFPWLQYVGGHFWEMWATTLLYFFLDLMWVSLVPICVKSPGVIVKHHIVAMMYLIGPIAYPEYRWFMGAILSVEINTWFLICRRLVYRNYYSPSSNDSTNVLLPVVQLVVSAMFYITWISIRCYLYPSYLFMFLRMADDRIRETGVFFHKEMIFITVHTALCALNIKWTYDLFTPIIKRWLGIGPKQMVVQNGL
;
A
#
# COMPACT_ATOMS: atom_id res chain seq x y z
N MET A 1 38.46 60.88 7.95
CA MET A 1 38.94 59.62 8.54
C MET A 1 38.52 59.61 10.00
N ALA A 2 37.45 58.87 10.33
CA ALA A 2 36.92 58.77 11.70
C ALA A 2 37.33 57.41 12.32
N PRO A 3 37.63 57.34 13.63
CA PRO A 3 38.16 56.14 14.24
C PRO A 3 37.05 55.12 14.52
N ARG A 4 37.30 53.88 14.10
CA ARG A 4 36.42 52.72 14.26
C ARG A 4 36.46 52.24 15.71
N GLN A 5 35.40 52.50 16.49
CA GLN A 5 35.27 51.98 17.85
C GLN A 5 35.12 50.44 17.82
N ARG A 6 36.09 49.73 18.40
CA ARG A 6 36.01 48.29 18.68
C ARG A 6 35.06 48.10 19.87
N SER A 7 33.87 47.56 19.64
CA SER A 7 33.01 47.06 20.71
C SER A 7 33.66 45.81 21.33
N LEU A 8 34.04 45.90 22.60
CA LEU A 8 34.49 44.77 23.40
C LEU A 8 33.31 43.79 23.55
N SER A 9 33.39 42.68 22.83
CA SER A 9 32.51 41.53 22.97
C SER A 9 32.66 40.97 24.37
N SER A 10 31.65 41.17 25.22
CA SER A 10 31.51 40.47 26.49
C SER A 10 31.56 38.96 26.25
N ARG A 11 32.49 38.26 26.90
CA ARG A 11 32.55 36.80 26.91
C ARG A 11 31.21 36.27 27.42
N PRO A 12 30.57 35.29 26.76
CA PRO A 12 29.43 34.61 27.35
C PRO A 12 29.91 33.93 28.63
N GLU A 13 29.28 34.26 29.75
CA GLU A 13 29.45 33.49 30.98
C GLU A 13 28.98 32.07 30.68
N ASP A 14 29.92 31.13 30.67
CA ASP A 14 29.63 29.70 30.61
C ASP A 14 28.81 29.36 31.86
N SER A 15 27.49 29.45 31.73
CA SER A 15 26.55 28.97 32.73
C SER A 15 26.77 27.46 32.83
N PHE A 16 27.55 27.05 33.82
CA PHE A 16 27.65 25.67 34.26
C PHE A 16 26.24 25.23 34.66
N GLU A 17 25.49 24.68 33.70
CA GLU A 17 24.30 23.89 33.99
C GLU A 17 24.75 22.82 34.98
N SER A 18 24.25 22.90 36.21
CA SER A 18 24.67 21.99 37.27
C SER A 18 24.36 20.56 36.82
N SER A 19 25.24 19.62 37.15
CA SER A 19 25.06 18.19 36.85
C SER A 19 23.68 17.67 37.28
N GLU A 20 23.11 18.25 38.35
CA GLU A 20 21.75 17.96 38.82
C GLU A 20 20.65 18.37 37.84
N SER A 21 20.81 19.49 37.13
CA SER A 21 19.84 19.95 36.12
C SER A 21 19.78 19.02 34.91
N LEU A 22 20.95 18.49 34.49
CA LEU A 22 21.03 17.52 33.39
C LEU A 22 20.42 16.18 33.79
N LEU A 23 20.69 15.71 35.01
CA LEU A 23 20.10 14.48 35.56
C LEU A 23 18.58 14.59 35.71
N ALA A 24 18.07 15.74 36.17
CA ALA A 24 16.64 16.01 36.26
C ALA A 24 15.98 16.05 34.87
N GLN A 25 16.60 16.68 33.88
CA GLN A 25 16.11 16.68 32.50
C GLN A 25 16.13 15.28 31.88
N GLU A 26 17.14 14.46 32.17
CA GLU A 26 17.22 13.09 31.67
C GLU A 26 16.18 12.19 32.33
N GLN A 27 15.96 12.34 33.64
CA GLN A 27 14.90 11.65 34.37
C GLN A 27 13.52 12.11 33.91
N GLN A 28 13.31 13.39 33.62
CA GLN A 28 12.07 13.91 33.06
C GLN A 28 11.85 13.40 31.63
N LYS A 29 12.88 13.34 30.78
CA LYS A 29 12.80 12.70 29.46
C LYS A 29 12.49 11.21 29.56
N LYS A 30 13.11 10.49 30.49
CA LYS A 30 12.83 9.07 30.77
C LYS A 30 11.41 8.90 31.32
N ALA A 31 10.93 9.79 32.17
CA ALA A 31 9.56 9.77 32.70
C ALA A 31 8.52 10.15 31.64
N ILE A 32 8.82 11.08 30.73
CA ILE A 32 7.96 11.42 29.58
C ILE A 32 7.97 10.30 28.53
N ALA A 33 9.11 9.63 28.33
CA ALA A 33 9.21 8.45 27.46
C ALA A 33 8.59 7.19 28.08
N ALA A 34 8.55 7.09 29.42
CA ALA A 34 7.95 5.99 30.17
C ALA A 34 6.49 6.24 30.54
N ALA A 35 6.03 7.50 30.54
CA ALA A 35 4.62 7.82 30.57
C ALA A 35 4.03 7.23 29.29
N ALA A 36 3.18 6.22 29.46
CA ALA A 36 2.49 5.57 28.36
C ALA A 36 1.95 6.67 27.42
N PRO A 37 2.20 6.57 26.10
CA PRO A 37 1.68 7.55 25.16
C PRO A 37 0.19 7.73 25.48
N PRO A 38 -0.30 8.98 25.60
CA PRO A 38 -1.67 9.26 25.99
C PRO A 38 -2.55 8.31 25.20
N THR A 39 -3.37 7.51 25.89
CA THR A 39 -4.27 6.52 25.31
C THR A 39 -4.80 7.14 24.03
N LEU A 40 -4.30 6.65 22.89
CA LEU A 40 -4.47 7.32 21.62
C LEU A 40 -5.95 7.16 21.32
N ASN A 41 -6.74 8.17 21.70
CA ASN A 41 -8.20 8.10 21.69
C ASN A 41 -8.57 7.69 20.27
N GLN A 42 -9.02 6.44 20.11
CA GLN A 42 -9.31 5.90 18.81
C GLN A 42 -10.34 6.82 18.19
N THR A 43 -9.97 7.45 17.09
CA THR A 43 -10.91 8.32 16.38
C THR A 43 -11.96 7.45 15.70
N GLU A 44 -13.13 8.00 15.43
CA GLU A 44 -14.16 7.31 14.63
C GLU A 44 -13.59 6.83 13.28
N ALA A 45 -12.71 7.63 12.67
CA ALA A 45 -12.02 7.27 11.44
C ALA A 45 -11.08 6.07 11.60
N ASP A 46 -10.42 5.92 12.76
CA ASP A 46 -9.58 4.75 13.04
C ASP A 46 -10.42 3.49 13.21
N VAL A 47 -11.53 3.57 13.95
CA VAL A 47 -12.47 2.44 14.12
C VAL A 47 -13.07 2.03 12.78
N ALA A 48 -13.53 2.98 11.97
CA ALA A 48 -14.08 2.71 10.65
C ALA A 48 -13.05 2.09 9.70
N ARG A 49 -11.80 2.54 9.76
CA ARG A 49 -10.69 1.96 8.99
C ARG A 49 -10.42 0.52 9.40
N ASP A 50 -10.41 0.21 10.69
CA ASP A 50 -10.12 -1.17 11.11
C ASP A 50 -11.23 -2.13 10.70
N GLN A 51 -12.49 -1.73 10.87
CA GLN A 51 -13.63 -2.55 10.47
C GLN A 51 -13.56 -2.87 8.96
N HIS A 52 -13.20 -1.87 8.16
CA HIS A 52 -12.95 -2.04 6.73
C HIS A 52 -11.75 -2.94 6.44
N ASP A 53 -10.64 -2.77 7.16
CA ASP A 53 -9.44 -3.60 7.01
C ASP A 53 -9.68 -5.07 7.41
N TYR A 54 -10.45 -5.33 8.47
CA TYR A 54 -10.84 -6.69 8.86
C TYR A 54 -11.72 -7.34 7.81
N PHE A 55 -12.71 -6.61 7.28
CA PHE A 55 -13.53 -7.08 6.17
C PHE A 55 -12.65 -7.45 4.96
N ASN A 56 -11.77 -6.54 4.55
CA ASN A 56 -10.90 -6.76 3.39
C ASN A 56 -9.89 -7.88 3.60
N LEU A 57 -9.36 -8.07 4.82
CA LEU A 57 -8.44 -9.17 5.13
C LEU A 57 -9.08 -10.54 4.83
N VAL A 58 -10.36 -10.69 5.17
CA VAL A 58 -11.13 -11.92 4.91
C VAL A 58 -11.54 -12.00 3.44
N ALA A 59 -12.14 -10.94 2.89
CA ALA A 59 -12.70 -10.96 1.55
C ALA A 59 -11.62 -11.08 0.46
N LEU A 60 -10.50 -10.37 0.59
CA LEU A 60 -9.38 -10.51 -0.35
C LEU A 60 -8.71 -11.89 -0.24
N ALA A 61 -8.73 -12.56 0.92
CA ALA A 61 -8.21 -13.93 1.01
C ALA A 61 -8.99 -14.88 0.09
N CYS A 62 -10.32 -14.70 -0.04
CA CYS A 62 -11.13 -15.45 -1.00
C CYS A 62 -10.72 -15.15 -2.46
N ILE A 63 -10.42 -13.89 -2.79
CA ILE A 63 -9.93 -13.52 -4.13
C ILE A 63 -8.56 -14.13 -4.39
N VAL A 64 -7.62 -14.01 -3.46
CA VAL A 64 -6.27 -14.59 -3.58
C VAL A 64 -6.37 -16.10 -3.77
N PHE A 65 -7.22 -16.77 -3.01
CA PHE A 65 -7.47 -18.20 -3.15
C PHE A 65 -8.05 -18.55 -4.53
N SER A 66 -9.13 -17.90 -4.95
CA SER A 66 -9.74 -18.15 -6.27
C SER A 66 -8.80 -17.82 -7.43
N THR A 67 -7.94 -16.82 -7.27
CA THR A 67 -6.88 -16.48 -8.23
C THR A 67 -5.84 -17.59 -8.28
N SER A 68 -5.42 -18.13 -7.13
CA SER A 68 -4.43 -19.22 -7.06
C SER A 68 -4.91 -20.52 -7.72
N LEU A 69 -6.21 -20.83 -7.64
CA LEU A 69 -6.80 -22.00 -8.31
C LEU A 69 -6.65 -21.94 -9.84
N ASN A 70 -6.45 -20.76 -10.40
CA ASN A 70 -6.26 -20.58 -11.84
C ASN A 70 -4.79 -20.71 -12.27
N TYR A 71 -3.85 -20.98 -11.37
CA TYR A 71 -2.45 -21.22 -11.68
C TYR A 71 -2.09 -22.70 -11.59
N SER A 72 -1.35 -23.21 -12.58
CA SER A 72 -0.78 -24.55 -12.52
C SER A 72 0.46 -24.59 -11.64
N PHE A 73 0.57 -25.62 -10.82
CA PHE A 73 1.78 -25.94 -10.07
C PHE A 73 2.61 -27.00 -10.84
N PRO A 74 3.96 -26.94 -10.87
CA PRO A 74 4.85 -25.96 -10.23
C PRO A 74 5.19 -24.72 -11.09
N TRP A 75 4.74 -24.68 -12.34
CA TRP A 75 5.19 -23.69 -13.33
C TRP A 75 4.58 -22.30 -13.17
N LEU A 76 3.59 -22.14 -12.29
CA LEU A 76 2.85 -20.89 -12.06
C LEU A 76 2.32 -20.29 -13.36
N GLN A 77 1.90 -21.15 -14.29
CA GLN A 77 1.26 -20.73 -15.53
C GLN A 77 -0.25 -20.58 -15.28
N TYR A 78 -0.83 -19.46 -15.71
CA TYR A 78 -2.27 -19.31 -15.64
C TYR A 78 -2.98 -20.25 -16.62
N VAL A 79 -3.90 -21.07 -16.11
CA VAL A 79 -4.69 -22.05 -16.88
C VAL A 79 -6.13 -21.58 -17.09
N GLY A 80 -6.68 -20.79 -16.16
CA GLY A 80 -8.03 -20.23 -16.30
C GLY A 80 -9.18 -21.22 -16.10
N GLY A 81 -8.90 -22.41 -15.58
CA GLY A 81 -9.92 -23.46 -15.35
C GLY A 81 -11.03 -23.05 -14.38
N HIS A 82 -10.77 -22.07 -13.51
CA HIS A 82 -11.70 -21.52 -12.53
C HIS A 82 -11.96 -20.02 -12.79
N PHE A 83 -12.03 -19.64 -14.07
CA PHE A 83 -12.18 -18.23 -14.46
C PHE A 83 -13.46 -17.61 -13.89
N TRP A 84 -14.60 -18.31 -13.99
CA TRP A 84 -15.88 -17.76 -13.58
C TRP A 84 -16.01 -17.59 -12.07
N GLU A 85 -15.45 -18.52 -11.30
CA GLU A 85 -15.38 -18.45 -9.84
C GLU A 85 -14.50 -17.29 -9.39
N MET A 86 -13.32 -17.13 -9.98
CA MET A 86 -12.42 -16.01 -9.72
C MET A 86 -13.07 -14.68 -10.11
N TRP A 87 -13.68 -14.60 -11.29
CA TRP A 87 -14.36 -13.41 -11.78
C TRP A 87 -15.53 -13.01 -10.87
N ALA A 88 -16.41 -13.95 -10.52
CA ALA A 88 -17.57 -13.69 -9.67
C ALA A 88 -17.15 -13.28 -8.25
N THR A 89 -16.14 -13.96 -7.68
CA THR A 89 -15.58 -13.62 -6.36
C THR A 89 -15.01 -12.20 -6.36
N THR A 90 -14.25 -11.85 -7.40
CA THR A 90 -13.64 -10.52 -7.54
C THR A 90 -14.69 -9.44 -7.72
N LEU A 91 -15.67 -9.65 -8.61
CA LEU A 91 -16.72 -8.68 -8.87
C LEU A 91 -17.57 -8.43 -7.62
N LEU A 92 -17.95 -9.49 -6.91
CA LEU A 92 -18.70 -9.38 -5.65
C LEU A 92 -17.91 -8.58 -4.61
N TYR A 93 -16.62 -8.86 -4.44
CA TYR A 93 -15.77 -8.09 -3.54
C TYR A 93 -15.69 -6.62 -3.94
N PHE A 94 -15.36 -6.29 -5.20
CA PHE A 94 -15.27 -4.90 -5.66
C PHE A 94 -16.60 -4.15 -5.50
N PHE A 95 -17.73 -4.82 -5.71
CA PHE A 95 -19.04 -4.23 -5.49
C PHE A 95 -19.28 -3.91 -4.01
N LEU A 96 -19.00 -4.86 -3.10
CA LEU A 96 -19.17 -4.67 -1.66
C LEU A 96 -18.22 -3.59 -1.11
N ASP A 97 -16.96 -3.61 -1.53
CA ASP A 97 -15.93 -2.64 -1.13
C ASP A 97 -16.29 -1.23 -1.64
N LEU A 98 -16.71 -1.11 -2.90
CA LEU A 98 -17.21 0.14 -3.47
C LEU A 98 -18.41 0.69 -2.69
N MET A 99 -19.38 -0.17 -2.36
CA MET A 99 -20.55 0.23 -1.58
C MET A 99 -20.12 0.71 -0.19
N TRP A 100 -19.24 -0.02 0.49
CA TRP A 100 -18.74 0.33 1.81
C TRP A 100 -18.03 1.68 1.81
N VAL A 101 -17.05 1.88 0.92
CA VAL A 101 -16.27 3.13 0.83
C VAL A 101 -17.16 4.32 0.42
N SER A 102 -18.22 4.07 -0.35
CA SER A 102 -19.19 5.11 -0.72
C SER A 102 -20.07 5.54 0.47
N LEU A 103 -20.43 4.60 1.35
CA LEU A 103 -21.25 4.86 2.54
C LEU A 103 -20.43 5.41 3.72
N VAL A 104 -19.18 4.96 3.88
CA VAL A 104 -18.30 5.32 5.00
C VAL A 104 -16.97 5.85 4.46
N PRO A 105 -16.95 7.05 3.83
CA PRO A 105 -15.75 7.56 3.15
C PRO A 105 -14.56 7.83 4.09
N ILE A 106 -14.81 7.94 5.40
CA ILE A 106 -13.77 8.17 6.42
C ILE A 106 -12.90 6.94 6.70
N CYS A 107 -13.30 5.74 6.28
CA CYS A 107 -12.51 4.51 6.50
C CYS A 107 -11.20 4.51 5.69
N VAL A 108 -11.11 5.32 4.64
CA VAL A 108 -9.94 5.41 3.75
C VAL A 108 -9.48 6.85 3.58
N LYS A 109 -8.18 7.02 3.29
CA LYS A 109 -7.56 8.36 3.17
C LYS A 109 -7.98 9.12 1.91
N SER A 110 -8.26 8.40 0.82
CA SER A 110 -8.60 8.97 -0.49
C SER A 110 -9.83 8.27 -1.10
N PRO A 111 -11.04 8.43 -0.54
CA PRO A 111 -12.22 7.69 -0.96
C PRO A 111 -12.55 7.89 -2.44
N GLY A 112 -12.43 9.12 -2.96
CA GLY A 112 -12.70 9.40 -4.37
C GLY A 112 -11.74 8.72 -5.36
N VAL A 113 -10.48 8.48 -4.98
CA VAL A 113 -9.52 7.74 -5.82
C VAL A 113 -9.88 6.27 -5.83
N ILE A 114 -10.23 5.72 -4.67
CA ILE A 114 -10.59 4.31 -4.49
C ILE A 114 -11.90 4.00 -5.25
N VAL A 115 -12.95 4.81 -5.08
CA VAL A 115 -14.22 4.69 -5.81
C VAL A 115 -14.00 4.67 -7.33
N LYS A 116 -13.24 5.63 -7.87
CA LYS A 116 -12.92 5.68 -9.31
C LYS A 116 -12.14 4.44 -9.75
N HIS A 117 -11.18 4.00 -8.94
CA HIS A 117 -10.40 2.80 -9.22
C HIS A 117 -11.29 1.56 -9.29
N HIS A 118 -12.20 1.32 -8.34
CA HIS A 118 -13.11 0.17 -8.38
C HIS A 118 -14.03 0.22 -9.59
N ILE A 119 -14.58 1.38 -9.95
CA ILE A 119 -15.42 1.52 -11.15
C ILE A 119 -14.63 1.13 -12.40
N VAL A 120 -13.43 1.69 -12.57
CA VAL A 120 -12.55 1.38 -13.71
C VAL A 120 -12.13 -0.10 -13.71
N ALA A 121 -11.81 -0.66 -12.55
CA ALA A 121 -11.42 -2.05 -12.40
C ALA A 121 -12.58 -2.99 -12.74
N MET A 122 -13.80 -2.73 -12.28
CA MET A 122 -14.99 -3.52 -12.65
C MET A 122 -15.30 -3.42 -14.15
N MET A 123 -15.17 -2.25 -14.77
CA MET A 123 -15.28 -2.12 -16.23
C MET A 123 -14.20 -2.96 -16.93
N TYR A 124 -13.00 -3.01 -16.37
CA TYR A 124 -11.89 -3.81 -16.88
C TYR A 124 -12.15 -5.32 -16.78
N LEU A 125 -12.85 -5.77 -15.72
CA LEU A 125 -13.29 -7.18 -15.54
C LEU A 125 -14.26 -7.67 -16.61
N ILE A 126 -14.92 -6.77 -17.35
CA ILE A 126 -15.83 -7.14 -18.45
C ILE A 126 -15.03 -7.63 -19.67
N GLY A 127 -13.77 -7.20 -19.84
CA GLY A 127 -12.97 -7.52 -21.01
C GLY A 127 -12.84 -9.02 -21.28
N PRO A 128 -12.39 -9.83 -20.31
CA PRO A 128 -12.28 -11.29 -20.47
C PRO A 128 -13.60 -12.05 -20.67
N ILE A 129 -14.74 -11.41 -20.40
CA ILE A 129 -16.06 -11.95 -20.77
C ILE A 129 -16.30 -11.74 -22.26
N ALA A 130 -16.06 -10.53 -22.75
CA ALA A 130 -16.22 -10.17 -24.15
C ALA A 130 -15.18 -10.84 -25.07
N TYR A 131 -13.98 -11.09 -24.55
CA TYR A 131 -12.83 -11.62 -25.28
C TYR A 131 -12.19 -12.80 -24.52
N PRO A 132 -12.77 -14.01 -24.63
CA PRO A 132 -12.31 -15.19 -23.89
C PRO A 132 -10.84 -15.56 -24.11
N GLU A 133 -10.29 -15.27 -25.29
CA GLU A 133 -8.89 -15.47 -25.66
C GLU A 133 -7.90 -14.71 -24.76
N TYR A 134 -8.39 -13.71 -24.03
CA TYR A 134 -7.59 -12.89 -23.14
C TYR A 134 -7.80 -13.22 -21.66
N ARG A 135 -8.61 -14.23 -21.30
CA ARG A 135 -8.84 -14.60 -19.89
C ARG A 135 -7.58 -14.87 -19.09
N TRP A 136 -6.51 -15.32 -19.76
CA TRP A 136 -5.23 -15.59 -19.12
C TRP A 136 -4.56 -14.37 -18.50
N PHE A 137 -4.84 -13.16 -18.99
CA PHE A 137 -4.31 -11.95 -18.35
C PHE A 137 -5.00 -11.66 -17.02
N MET A 138 -6.24 -12.10 -16.84
CA MET A 138 -7.07 -11.69 -15.72
C MET A 138 -6.43 -12.10 -14.39
N GLY A 139 -5.90 -13.33 -14.29
CA GLY A 139 -5.18 -13.75 -13.08
C GLY A 139 -3.91 -12.96 -12.82
N ALA A 140 -3.17 -12.63 -13.88
CA ALA A 140 -1.96 -11.82 -13.76
C ALA A 140 -2.26 -10.41 -13.23
N ILE A 141 -3.36 -9.81 -13.68
CA ILE A 141 -3.80 -8.49 -13.23
C ILE A 141 -4.35 -8.57 -11.80
N LEU A 142 -5.15 -9.59 -11.46
CA LEU A 142 -5.67 -9.81 -10.10
C LEU A 142 -4.62 -10.23 -9.09
N SER A 143 -3.42 -10.64 -9.52
CA SER A 143 -2.30 -10.90 -8.61
C SER A 143 -1.96 -9.67 -7.75
N VAL A 144 -2.32 -8.45 -8.18
CA VAL A 144 -2.17 -7.23 -7.37
C VAL A 144 -2.89 -7.31 -6.02
N GLU A 145 -3.96 -8.11 -5.93
CA GLU A 145 -4.70 -8.28 -4.68
C GLU A 145 -3.93 -9.07 -3.63
N ILE A 146 -2.93 -9.88 -4.04
CA ILE A 146 -1.98 -10.49 -3.10
C ILE A 146 -1.18 -9.40 -2.38
N ASN A 147 -0.73 -8.39 -3.12
CA ASN A 147 -0.02 -7.26 -2.53
C ASN A 147 -0.94 -6.40 -1.66
N THR A 148 -2.17 -6.14 -2.09
CA THR A 148 -3.19 -5.44 -1.29
C THR A 148 -3.47 -6.21 0.02
N TRP A 149 -3.61 -7.52 -0.04
CA TRP A 149 -3.83 -8.37 1.13
C TRP A 149 -2.66 -8.27 2.14
N PHE A 150 -1.41 -8.34 1.68
CA PHE A 150 -0.25 -8.14 2.55
C PHE A 150 -0.17 -6.71 3.11
N LEU A 151 -0.58 -5.70 2.35
CA LEU A 151 -0.65 -4.33 2.85
C LEU A 151 -1.61 -4.21 4.03
N ILE A 152 -2.80 -4.80 3.92
CA ILE A 152 -3.85 -4.77 4.96
C ILE A 152 -3.42 -5.60 6.17
N CYS A 153 -2.89 -6.81 5.94
CA CYS A 153 -2.33 -7.65 6.98
C CYS A 153 -1.24 -6.88 7.76
N ARG A 154 -0.34 -6.18 7.07
CA ARG A 154 0.70 -5.35 7.68
C ARG A 154 0.12 -4.25 8.57
N ARG A 155 -0.95 -3.56 8.13
CA ARG A 155 -1.62 -2.52 8.93
C ARG A 155 -2.19 -3.09 10.23
N LEU A 156 -2.89 -4.22 10.15
CA LEU A 156 -3.52 -4.86 11.32
C LEU A 156 -2.47 -5.44 12.28
N VAL A 157 -1.41 -6.07 11.79
CA VAL A 157 -0.30 -6.55 12.63
C VAL A 157 0.40 -5.39 13.34
N TYR A 158 0.70 -4.30 12.61
CA TYR A 158 1.31 -3.11 13.22
C TYR A 158 0.41 -2.51 14.29
N ARG A 159 -0.89 -2.36 14.01
CA ARG A 159 -1.85 -1.85 14.97
C ARG A 159 -1.91 -2.70 16.25
N ASN A 160 -1.99 -4.02 16.12
CA ASN A 160 -2.03 -4.92 17.27
C ASN A 160 -0.74 -4.87 18.11
N TYR A 161 0.41 -4.63 17.48
CA TYR A 161 1.70 -4.49 18.18
C TYR A 161 1.77 -3.21 19.02
N TYR A 162 1.22 -2.09 18.53
CA TYR A 162 1.26 -0.79 19.24
C TYR A 162 -0.01 -0.49 20.05
N SER A 163 -0.95 -1.43 20.13
CA SER A 163 -2.19 -1.23 20.89
C SER A 163 -1.88 -1.20 22.40
N PRO A 164 -2.17 -0.09 23.11
CA PRO A 164 -1.83 0.05 24.54
C PRO A 164 -2.54 -0.97 25.45
N SER A 165 -3.55 -1.68 24.94
CA SER A 165 -4.25 -2.72 25.68
C SER A 165 -3.48 -4.05 25.76
N SER A 166 -2.43 -4.25 24.95
CA SER A 166 -1.58 -5.44 25.02
C SER A 166 -0.40 -5.21 25.96
N ASN A 167 -0.67 -5.09 27.26
CA ASN A 167 0.38 -5.11 28.30
C ASN A 167 1.07 -6.48 28.44
N ASP A 168 0.86 -7.39 27.49
CA ASP A 168 1.43 -8.72 27.51
C ASP A 168 2.76 -8.73 26.75
N SER A 169 3.82 -8.36 27.47
CA SER A 169 5.22 -8.32 27.02
C SER A 169 5.80 -9.69 26.60
N THR A 170 4.98 -10.74 26.50
CA THR A 170 5.40 -12.12 26.24
C THR A 170 5.31 -12.57 24.78
N ASN A 171 4.73 -11.77 23.89
CA ASN A 171 4.49 -12.17 22.50
C ASN A 171 5.68 -11.93 21.56
N VAL A 172 6.78 -12.69 21.74
CA VAL A 172 7.95 -12.73 20.83
C VAL A 172 7.56 -13.11 19.38
N LEU A 173 6.40 -13.75 19.19
CA LEU A 173 5.87 -14.09 17.87
C LEU A 173 5.55 -12.84 17.02
N LEU A 174 5.19 -11.72 17.65
CA LEU A 174 4.63 -10.55 16.96
C LEU A 174 5.68 -9.78 16.13
N PRO A 175 6.92 -9.54 16.61
CA PRO A 175 8.00 -8.98 15.79
C PRO A 175 8.34 -9.81 14.54
N VAL A 176 8.36 -11.14 14.67
CA VAL A 176 8.69 -12.03 13.55
C VAL A 176 7.59 -11.98 12.49
N VAL A 177 6.32 -12.07 12.89
CA VAL A 177 5.18 -11.93 11.98
C VAL A 177 5.21 -10.58 11.28
N GLN A 178 5.46 -9.49 12.01
CA GLN A 178 5.57 -8.14 11.43
C GLN A 178 6.68 -8.06 10.38
N LEU A 179 7.86 -8.63 10.65
CA LEU A 179 8.98 -8.66 9.71
C LEU A 179 8.61 -9.46 8.45
N VAL A 180 8.04 -10.65 8.61
CA VAL A 180 7.64 -11.53 7.50
C VAL A 180 6.58 -10.86 6.63
N VAL A 181 5.49 -10.38 7.23
CA VAL A 181 4.41 -9.71 6.48
C VAL A 181 4.92 -8.45 5.77
N SER A 182 5.80 -7.68 6.42
CA SER A 182 6.41 -6.50 5.79
C SER A 182 7.32 -6.89 4.61
N ALA A 183 8.13 -7.93 4.75
CA ALA A 183 8.97 -8.44 3.67
C ALA A 183 8.12 -8.92 2.49
N MET A 184 7.07 -9.72 2.75
CA MET A 184 6.15 -10.20 1.72
C MET A 184 5.42 -9.06 1.01
N PHE A 185 5.00 -8.02 1.74
CA PHE A 185 4.44 -6.81 1.15
C PHE A 185 5.41 -6.17 0.15
N TYR A 186 6.68 -5.93 0.52
CA TYR A 186 7.63 -5.29 -0.39
C TYR A 186 8.03 -6.18 -1.57
N ILE A 187 8.23 -7.49 -1.33
CA ILE A 187 8.52 -8.46 -2.38
C ILE A 187 7.38 -8.46 -3.41
N THR A 188 6.14 -8.60 -2.96
CA THR A 188 4.97 -8.60 -3.85
C THR A 188 4.77 -7.24 -4.52
N TRP A 189 5.06 -6.12 -3.84
CA TRP A 189 4.96 -4.78 -4.43
C TRP A 189 5.88 -4.66 -5.64
N ILE A 190 7.17 -4.96 -5.45
CA ILE A 190 8.17 -4.85 -6.52
C ILE A 190 7.87 -5.85 -7.64
N SER A 191 7.66 -7.12 -7.30
CA SER A 191 7.42 -8.17 -8.30
C SER A 191 6.14 -7.94 -9.11
N ILE A 192 5.05 -7.53 -8.46
CA ILE A 192 3.74 -7.43 -9.11
C ILE A 192 3.51 -6.04 -9.70
N ARG A 193 3.58 -4.99 -8.88
CA ARG A 193 3.23 -3.63 -9.31
C ARG A 193 4.30 -2.98 -10.17
N CYS A 194 5.59 -3.19 -9.84
CA CYS A 194 6.70 -2.54 -10.55
C CYS A 194 7.20 -3.35 -11.75
N TYR A 195 7.12 -4.69 -11.71
CA TYR A 195 7.64 -5.54 -12.78
C TYR A 195 6.54 -6.18 -13.63
N LEU A 196 5.66 -6.98 -13.01
CA LEU A 196 4.62 -7.74 -13.73
C LEU A 196 3.68 -6.79 -14.49
N TYR A 197 3.05 -5.83 -13.83
CA TYR A 197 2.08 -4.93 -14.46
C TYR A 197 2.60 -4.21 -15.72
N PRO A 198 3.75 -3.51 -15.68
CA PRO A 198 4.33 -2.90 -16.87
C PRO A 198 4.71 -3.91 -17.95
N SER A 199 5.20 -5.10 -17.56
CA SER A 199 5.54 -6.15 -18.53
C SER A 199 4.31 -6.60 -19.33
N TYR A 200 3.16 -6.76 -18.67
CA TYR A 200 1.89 -7.07 -19.33
C TYR A 200 1.41 -5.93 -20.24
N LEU A 201 1.67 -4.66 -19.87
CA LEU A 201 1.37 -3.53 -20.75
C LEU A 201 2.15 -3.62 -22.08
N PHE A 202 3.47 -3.88 -22.02
CA PHE A 202 4.29 -4.04 -23.22
C PHE A 202 3.86 -5.22 -24.07
N MET A 203 3.41 -6.30 -23.44
CA MET A 203 2.87 -7.45 -24.16
C MET A 203 1.56 -7.13 -24.89
N PHE A 204 0.63 -6.38 -24.27
CA PHE A 204 -0.56 -5.91 -24.96
C PHE A 204 -0.24 -4.97 -26.12
N LEU A 205 0.75 -4.09 -25.97
CA LEU A 205 1.20 -3.20 -27.05
C LEU A 205 1.75 -4.01 -28.24
N ARG A 206 2.49 -5.09 -27.98
CA ARG A 206 2.97 -5.99 -29.04
C ARG A 206 1.82 -6.71 -29.74
N MET A 207 0.88 -7.28 -28.97
CA MET A 207 -0.31 -7.92 -29.53
C MET A 207 -1.15 -6.96 -30.38
N ALA A 208 -1.26 -5.70 -29.97
CA ALA A 208 -1.93 -4.68 -30.76
C ALA A 208 -1.19 -4.37 -32.07
N ASP A 209 0.14 -4.24 -32.05
CA ASP A 209 0.94 -4.04 -33.27
C ASP A 209 0.79 -5.23 -34.23
N ASP A 210 0.89 -6.46 -33.73
CA ASP A 210 0.68 -7.67 -34.52
C ASP A 210 -0.70 -7.67 -35.19
N ARG A 211 -1.75 -7.31 -34.43
CA ARG A 211 -3.12 -7.26 -34.94
C ARG A 211 -3.33 -6.17 -36.00
N ILE A 212 -2.69 -5.01 -35.85
CA ILE A 212 -2.71 -3.93 -36.85
C ILE A 212 -2.02 -4.42 -38.14
N ARG A 213 -0.88 -5.10 -38.02
CA ARG A 213 -0.14 -5.63 -39.18
C ARG A 213 -0.92 -6.71 -39.92
N GLU A 214 -1.63 -7.58 -39.19
CA GLU A 214 -2.46 -8.64 -39.77
C GLU A 214 -3.68 -8.09 -40.53
N THR A 215 -4.36 -7.10 -39.96
CA THR A 215 -5.68 -6.66 -40.46
C THR A 215 -5.62 -5.38 -41.31
N GLY A 216 -4.54 -4.60 -41.19
CA GLY A 216 -4.42 -3.26 -41.76
C GLY A 216 -5.30 -2.20 -41.08
N VAL A 217 -6.02 -2.55 -40.00
CA VAL A 217 -6.90 -1.64 -39.26
C VAL A 217 -6.18 -1.11 -38.03
N PHE A 218 -6.09 0.21 -37.89
CA PHE A 218 -5.37 0.83 -36.77
C PHE A 218 -6.09 0.75 -35.43
N PHE A 219 -7.43 0.63 -35.43
CA PHE A 219 -8.21 0.68 -34.20
C PHE A 219 -9.09 -0.55 -34.04
N HIS A 220 -8.78 -1.32 -32.99
CA HIS A 220 -9.52 -2.49 -32.54
C HIS A 220 -10.17 -2.17 -31.19
N LYS A 221 -11.39 -2.67 -30.95
CA LYS A 221 -12.15 -2.37 -29.72
C LYS A 221 -11.39 -2.81 -28.46
N GLU A 222 -10.63 -3.89 -28.58
CA GLU A 222 -9.74 -4.51 -27.62
C GLU A 222 -8.65 -3.53 -27.14
N MET A 223 -8.27 -2.54 -27.95
CA MET A 223 -7.24 -1.55 -27.59
C MET A 223 -7.70 -0.61 -26.47
N ILE A 224 -9.00 -0.54 -26.15
CA ILE A 224 -9.48 0.19 -24.98
C ILE A 224 -8.85 -0.35 -23.68
N PHE A 225 -8.57 -1.67 -23.63
CA PHE A 225 -7.93 -2.31 -22.48
C PHE A 225 -6.49 -1.85 -22.28
N ILE A 226 -5.77 -1.47 -23.35
CA ILE A 226 -4.42 -0.90 -23.26
C ILE A 226 -4.48 0.46 -22.58
N THR A 227 -5.48 1.27 -22.91
CA THR A 227 -5.65 2.59 -22.30
C THR A 227 -5.96 2.47 -20.81
N VAL A 228 -6.88 1.56 -20.44
CA VAL A 228 -7.21 1.29 -19.04
C VAL A 228 -5.99 0.74 -18.28
N HIS A 229 -5.29 -0.24 -18.84
CA HIS A 229 -4.10 -0.83 -18.20
C HIS A 229 -2.95 0.17 -18.06
N THR A 230 -2.77 1.07 -19.04
CA THR A 230 -1.80 2.18 -18.95
C THR A 230 -2.13 3.09 -17.78
N ALA A 231 -3.40 3.43 -17.58
CA ALA A 231 -3.83 4.23 -16.42
C ALA A 231 -3.56 3.51 -15.09
N LEU A 232 -3.81 2.20 -15.02
CA LEU A 232 -3.47 1.38 -13.85
C LEU A 232 -1.96 1.32 -13.58
N CYS A 233 -1.13 1.20 -14.62
CA CYS A 233 0.33 1.30 -14.52
C CYS A 233 0.78 2.67 -14.00
N ALA A 234 0.18 3.76 -14.51
CA ALA A 234 0.49 5.11 -14.04
C ALA A 234 0.13 5.30 -12.55
N LEU A 235 -1.02 4.76 -12.11
CA LEU A 235 -1.39 4.73 -10.69
C LEU A 235 -0.41 3.93 -9.85
N ASN A 236 0.05 2.77 -10.32
CA ASN A 236 1.07 1.98 -9.64
C ASN A 236 2.42 2.72 -9.51
N ILE A 237 2.82 3.47 -10.53
CA ILE A 237 4.03 4.32 -10.47
C ILE A 237 3.85 5.42 -9.42
N LYS A 238 2.70 6.11 -9.42
CA LYS A 238 2.40 7.14 -8.42
C LYS A 238 2.46 6.56 -7.01
N TRP A 239 1.77 5.45 -6.74
CA TRP A 239 1.77 4.84 -5.41
C TRP A 239 3.16 4.32 -5.02
N THR A 240 3.96 3.87 -5.98
CA THR A 240 5.36 3.49 -5.74
C THR A 240 6.18 4.70 -5.30
N TYR A 241 6.01 5.84 -5.98
CA TYR A 241 6.64 7.09 -5.58
C TYR A 241 6.21 7.50 -4.16
N ASP A 242 4.91 7.47 -3.86
CA ASP A 242 4.37 7.82 -2.55
C ASP A 242 4.89 6.89 -1.44
N LEU A 243 5.02 5.59 -1.72
CA LEU A 243 5.53 4.59 -0.79
C LEU A 243 7.03 4.77 -0.48
N PHE A 244 7.85 4.97 -1.50
CA PHE A 244 9.31 4.99 -1.34
C PHE A 244 9.88 6.38 -1.01
N THR A 245 9.19 7.47 -1.35
CA THR A 245 9.68 8.83 -1.08
C THR A 245 10.00 9.08 0.41
N PRO A 246 9.12 8.72 1.37
CA PRO A 246 9.44 8.88 2.80
C PRO A 246 10.65 8.04 3.24
N ILE A 247 10.79 6.83 2.69
CA ILE A 247 11.89 5.90 3.01
C ILE A 247 13.23 6.51 2.54
N ILE A 248 13.27 6.99 1.29
CA ILE A 248 14.45 7.61 0.69
C ILE A 248 14.83 8.89 1.44
N LYS A 249 13.87 9.78 1.71
CA LYS A 249 14.13 11.03 2.47
C LYS A 249 14.76 10.76 3.84
N ARG A 250 14.34 9.69 4.50
CA ARG A 250 14.91 9.26 5.78
C ARG A 250 16.34 8.73 5.63
N TRP A 251 16.62 7.91 4.61
CA TRP A 251 17.97 7.44 4.35
C TRP A 251 18.95 8.57 4.02
N LEU A 252 18.45 9.64 3.39
CA LEU A 252 19.23 10.86 3.13
C LEU A 252 19.37 11.77 4.36
N GLY A 253 18.77 11.43 5.51
CA GLY A 253 18.82 12.26 6.73
C GLY A 253 17.96 13.54 6.67
N ILE A 254 17.12 13.69 5.64
CA ILE A 254 16.26 14.86 5.42
C ILE A 254 14.89 14.69 6.12
N GLY A 255 14.53 13.44 6.47
CA GLY A 255 13.25 13.10 7.08
C GLY A 255 13.23 13.09 8.62
N PRO A 256 12.04 13.07 9.23
CA PRO A 256 11.91 12.86 10.68
C PRO A 256 12.57 11.55 11.12
N LYS A 257 13.26 11.57 12.27
CA LYS A 257 14.02 10.42 12.79
C LYS A 257 13.14 9.25 13.23
N GLN A 258 11.88 9.50 13.59
CA GLN A 258 10.93 8.46 13.97
C GLN A 258 10.11 7.98 12.77
N MET A 259 9.89 6.66 12.71
CA MET A 259 8.88 6.09 11.82
C MET A 259 7.50 6.52 12.31
N VAL A 260 6.95 7.57 11.72
CA VAL A 260 5.51 7.66 11.60
C VAL A 260 5.14 6.61 10.57
N VAL A 261 4.62 5.46 11.02
CA VAL A 261 3.94 4.57 10.08
C VAL A 261 2.83 5.41 9.49
N GLN A 262 2.98 5.76 8.21
CA GLN A 262 1.92 6.42 7.49
C GLN A 262 0.75 5.44 7.52
N ASN A 263 -0.28 5.77 8.29
CA ASN A 263 -1.50 4.97 8.46
C ASN A 263 -2.31 4.82 7.14
N GLY A 264 -1.72 5.10 5.98
CA GLY A 264 -2.29 4.82 4.67
C GLY A 264 -1.45 5.32 3.50
N LEU A 265 -1.52 4.58 2.38
CA LEU A 265 -1.47 5.18 1.04
C LEU A 265 -2.59 6.22 0.94
#